data_AF-A0ABD5SP71-F1
#
_entry.id   AF-A0ABD5SP71-F1
#
_cell.length_a   1.000
_cell.length_b   1.000
_cell.length_c   1.000
_cell.angle_alpha   90.00
_cell.angle_beta   90.00
_cell.angle_gamma   90.00
#
_symmetry.space_group_name_H-M   'P 1'
#
loop_
_entity.id
_entity.type
_entity.pdbx_description
1 polymer ?
#
loop_
_entity_poly.entity_id
_entity_poly.type
_entity_poly.pdbx_seq_one_letter_code
_entity_poly.pdbx_strand_id
1 'polypeptide(L)' 'DDERVACLTTGHLLKDPDAAAAAGSEPEPVPAETRGVLASLTSESSSDR' A
#
# COMPACT_ATOMS: atom_id res chain seq x y z
N ASP A 1 -25.58 24.14 11.28
CA ASP A 1 -24.16 24.08 11.67
C ASP A 1 -23.60 22.74 11.26
N ASP A 2 -22.53 22.74 10.48
CA ASP A 2 -21.86 21.51 10.09
C ASP A 2 -20.94 21.04 11.23
N GLU A 3 -20.96 19.75 11.55
CA GLU A 3 -20.09 19.18 12.56
C GLU A 3 -18.61 19.26 12.15
N ARG A 4 -17.74 19.48 13.15
CA ARG A 4 -16.28 19.56 12.98
C ARG A 4 -15.62 18.38 13.68
N VAL A 5 -15.26 17.36 12.90
CA VAL A 5 -14.59 16.16 13.41
C VAL A 5 -13.09 16.22 13.13
N ALA A 6 -12.28 15.83 14.12
CA ALA A 6 -10.83 15.66 13.97
C ALA A 6 -10.43 14.25 14.43
N CYS A 7 -9.65 13.56 13.61
CA CYS A 7 -9.07 12.27 13.95
C CYS A 7 -7.58 12.44 14.24
N LEU A 8 -7.15 12.07 15.45
CA LEU A 8 -5.74 12.03 15.81
C LEU A 8 -5.25 10.58 15.78
N THR A 9 -4.28 10.29 14.91
CA THR A 9 -3.58 9.01 14.94
C THR A 9 -2.62 8.98 16.12
N THR A 10 -2.85 8.08 17.07
CA THR A 10 -2.07 7.98 18.32
C THR A 10 -0.71 7.27 18.11
N GLY A 11 -0.52 6.59 16.98
CA GLY A 11 0.70 5.89 16.67
C GLY A 11 0.74 5.38 15.23
N HIS A 12 1.96 5.01 14.80
CA HIS A 12 2.17 4.35 13.52
C HIS A 12 1.89 2.85 13.67
N LEU A 13 1.34 2.22 12.63
CA LEU A 13 1.16 0.77 12.56
C LEU A 13 2.45 -0.02 12.84
N LEU A 14 3.64 0.52 12.50
CA LEU A 14 4.94 -0.11 12.76
C LEU A 14 5.29 -0.28 14.25
N LYS A 15 4.48 0.27 15.16
CA LYS A 15 4.58 -0.03 16.59
C LYS A 15 4.05 -1.43 16.94
N ASP A 16 3.24 -2.02 16.06
CA ASP A 16 2.73 -3.39 16.13
C ASP A 16 3.12 -4.14 14.84
N PRO A 17 4.25 -4.88 14.85
CA PRO A 17 4.77 -5.53 13.65
C PRO A 17 3.84 -6.64 13.13
N ASP A 18 3.11 -7.33 14.00
CA ASP A 18 2.20 -8.41 13.61
C ASP A 18 0.98 -7.83 12.89
N ALA A 19 0.42 -6.73 13.42
CA ALA A 19 -0.65 -6.01 12.74
C ALA A 19 -0.18 -5.38 11.42
N ALA A 20 1.06 -4.90 11.35
CA ALA A 20 1.64 -4.38 10.12
C ALA A 20 1.80 -5.47 9.05
N ALA A 21 2.26 -6.66 9.43
CA ALA A 21 2.37 -7.81 8.53
C ALA A 21 0.99 -8.28 8.05
N ALA A 22 -0.01 -8.34 8.95
CA ALA A 22 -1.38 -8.73 8.60
C ALA A 22 -2.11 -7.73 7.70
N ALA A 23 -1.76 -6.44 7.78
CA ALA A 23 -2.31 -5.40 6.91
C ALA A 23 -1.61 -5.34 5.54
N GLY A 24 -0.41 -5.91 5.42
CA GLY A 24 0.32 -6.03 4.16
C GLY A 24 -0.26 -7.11 3.25
N SER A 25 -0.03 -6.97 1.95
CA SER A 25 -0.27 -8.02 0.97
C SER A 25 1.04 -8.70 0.58
N GLU A 26 0.98 -9.99 0.25
CA GLU A 26 2.13 -10.67 -0.35
C GLU A 26 2.45 -9.99 -1.69
N PRO A 27 3.71 -9.55 -1.91
CA PRO A 27 4.08 -8.89 -3.16
C PRO A 27 4.21 -9.90 -4.30
N GLU A 28 3.72 -9.51 -5.48
CA GLU A 28 3.91 -10.30 -6.68
C GLU A 28 5.38 -10.25 -7.15
N PRO A 29 6.00 -11.39 -7.52
CA PRO A 29 7.38 -11.42 -8.02
C PRO A 29 7.56 -10.64 -9.33
N VAL A 30 8.65 -9.88 -9.45
CA VAL A 30 8.99 -9.11 -10.65
C VAL A 30 10.36 -9.46 -11.22
N PRO A 31 10.60 -9.34 -12.54
CA PRO A 31 11.91 -9.57 -13.13
C PRO A 31 12.98 -8.60 -12.59
N ALA A 32 14.21 -9.09 -12.41
CA ALA A 32 15.34 -8.35 -11.82
C ALA A 32 15.97 -7.31 -12.78
N GLU A 33 15.16 -6.66 -13.61
CA GLU A 33 15.59 -5.63 -14.54
C GLU A 33 14.63 -4.44 -14.49
N THR A 34 15.16 -3.24 -14.70
CA THR A 34 14.37 -1.99 -14.64
C THR A 34 13.14 -2.05 -15.55
N ARG A 35 13.27 -2.63 -16.75
CA ARG A 35 12.14 -2.78 -17.69
C ARG A 35 11.05 -3.71 -17.15
N GLY A 36 11.42 -4.82 -16.51
CA GLY A 36 10.49 -5.76 -15.91
C GLY A 36 9.71 -5.17 -14.74
N VAL A 37 10.36 -4.38 -13.89
CA VAL A 37 9.69 -3.64 -12.80
C VAL A 37 8.70 -2.61 -13.36
N LEU A 38 9.13 -1.80 -14.33
CA LEU A 38 8.27 -0.80 -14.96
C LEU A 38 7.06 -1.44 -15.64
N ALA A 39 7.25 -2.53 -16.38
CA ALA A 39 6.15 -3.26 -17.01
C ALA A 39 5.11 -3.73 -15.98
N SER A 40 5.56 -4.28 -14.85
CA SER A 40 4.70 -4.76 -13.75
C SER A 40 3.85 -3.63 -13.17
N LEU A 41 4.45 -2.48 -12.86
CA LEU A 41 3.74 -1.31 -12.32
C LEU A 41 2.77 -0.68 -13.33
N THR A 42 3.09 -0.72 -14.63
CA THR A 42 2.21 -0.18 -15.67
C THR A 42 1.06 -1.12 -16.03
N SER A 43 1.21 -2.43 -15.80
CA SER A 43 0.16 -3.43 -16.03
C SER A 43 -1.00 -3.25 -15.05
N GLU A 44 -0.73 -2.89 -13.79
CA GLU A 44 -1.77 -2.69 -12.78
C GLU A 44 -2.57 -1.39 -12.96
N SER A 45 -2.03 -0.38 -13.67
CA SER A 45 -2.72 0.89 -13.91
C SER A 45 -3.82 0.83 -14.98
N SER A 46 -3.95 -0.30 -15.68
CA SER A 46 -4.91 -0.49 -16.78
C SER A 46 -6.11 -1.37 -16.42
N SER A 47 -6.15 -1.96 -15.22
CA SER A 47 -7.25 -2.84 -14.77
C SER A 47 -8.31 -2.14 -13.90
N ASP A 48 -8.07 -0.89 -13.47
CA ASP A 48 -8.99 -0.07 -12.66
C ASP A 48 -9.23 1.32 -13.31
N ARG A 49 -9.67 1.34 -14.56
CA ARG A 49 -10.30 2.51 -15.20
C ARG A 49 -11.58 2.13 -15.90
#